data_AF-A0A383B2X9-F1
#
_entry.id   AF-A0A383B2X9-F1
#
_cell.length_a   1.000
_cell.length_b   1.000
_cell.length_c   1.000
_cell.angle_alpha   90.00
_cell.angle_beta   90.00
_cell.angle_gamma   90.00
#
_symmetry.space_group_name_H-M   'P 1'
#
loop_
_entity.id
_entity.type
_entity.pdbx_description
1 polymer ?
#
loop_
_entity_poly.entity_id
_entity_poly.type
_entity_poly.pdbx_seq_one_letter_code
_entity_poly.pdbx_strand_id
1 'polypeptide(L)' 'MRARDLGIEIGTFPTGEYNSITDVTGIKVGHTTVIQGDSVRTGVTVILPHG' A
#
# COMPACT_ATOMS: atom_id res chain seq x y z
N MET A 1 2.40 -8.73 7.09
CA MET A 1 1.77 -9.94 6.55
C MET A 1 0.75 -9.54 5.49
N ARG A 2 0.73 -10.24 4.36
CA ARG A 2 -0.17 -10.07 3.23
C ARG A 2 -0.89 -11.40 2.96
N ALA A 3 -1.92 -11.40 2.11
CA ALA A 3 -2.68 -12.61 1.79
C ALA A 3 -1.81 -13.78 1.31
N ARG A 4 -0.81 -13.51 0.44
CA ARG A 4 0.10 -14.54 -0.07
C ARG A 4 1.03 -15.13 1.00
N ASP A 5 1.38 -14.36 2.04
CA ASP A 5 2.15 -14.87 3.19
C ASP A 5 1.36 -15.92 3.99
N LEU A 6 0.04 -15.95 3.81
CA LEU A 6 -0.90 -16.91 4.41
C LEU A 6 -1.31 -18.04 3.45
N GLY A 7 -0.71 -18.12 2.26
CA GLY A 7 -1.06 -19.11 1.24
C GLY A 7 -2.38 -18.81 0.50
N ILE A 8 -2.94 -17.61 0.64
CA ILE A 8 -4.12 -17.18 -0.10
C ILE A 8 -3.67 -16.56 -1.42
N GLU A 9 -3.83 -17.31 -2.50
CA GLU A 9 -3.51 -16.87 -3.86
C GLU A 9 -4.76 -16.38 -4.61
N ILE A 10 -4.66 -15.19 -5.21
CA ILE A 10 -5.71 -14.59 -6.03
C ILE A 10 -5.16 -14.35 -7.44
N GLY A 11 -5.87 -14.85 -8.45
CA GLY A 11 -5.46 -14.78 -9.85
C GLY A 11 -4.38 -15.80 -10.23
N THR A 12 -3.93 -15.76 -11.48
CA THR A 12 -2.96 -16.73 -12.04
C THR A 12 -1.60 -16.12 -12.37
N PHE A 13 -1.47 -14.79 -12.32
CA PHE A 13 -0.21 -14.10 -12.62
C PHE A 13 0.67 -13.93 -11.37
N PRO A 14 2.00 -13.94 -11.53
CA PRO A 14 2.93 -13.58 -10.46
C PRO A 14 2.79 -12.08 -10.11
N THR A 15 3.16 -11.71 -8.90
CA THR A 15 3.22 -10.31 -8.45
C THR A 15 4.55 -9.68 -8.82
N GLY A 16 4.62 -8.34 -8.77
CA GLY A 16 5.90 -7.64 -8.72
C GLY A 16 6.66 -7.92 -7.41
N GLU A 17 7.89 -7.41 -7.33
CA GLU A 17 8.81 -7.62 -6.20
C GLU A 17 8.19 -7.21 -4.87
N TYR A 18 7.58 -6.03 -4.82
CA TYR A 18 6.94 -5.50 -3.62
C TYR A 18 5.47 -5.84 -3.56
N ASN A 19 4.89 -6.54 -4.54
CA ASN A 19 3.47 -6.84 -4.66
C ASN A 19 2.60 -5.61 -4.33
N SER A 20 2.94 -4.46 -4.92
CA SER A 20 2.35 -3.15 -4.59
C SER A 20 2.42 -2.19 -5.78
N ILE A 21 1.68 -1.08 -5.73
CA ILE A 21 1.65 -0.12 -6.84
C ILE A 21 3.02 0.52 -7.15
N THR A 22 3.92 0.58 -6.17
CA THR A 22 5.28 1.12 -6.35
C THR A 22 6.19 0.18 -7.15
N ASP A 23 5.72 -1.02 -7.51
CA ASP A 23 6.40 -1.88 -8.49
C ASP A 23 6.44 -1.23 -9.89
N VAL A 24 5.59 -0.23 -10.15
CA VAL A 24 5.67 0.60 -11.36
C VAL A 24 6.70 1.70 -11.15
N THR A 25 7.77 1.67 -11.94
CA THR A 25 8.86 2.66 -11.89
C THR A 25 8.34 4.10 -11.92
N GLY A 26 8.80 4.93 -10.98
CA GLY A 26 8.43 6.34 -10.87
C GLY A 26 7.24 6.61 -9.95
N ILE A 27 6.42 5.60 -9.62
CA ILE A 27 5.32 5.76 -8.66
C ILE A 27 5.86 5.77 -7.23
N LYS A 28 5.36 6.73 -6.43
CA LYS A 28 5.62 6.80 -4.97
C LYS A 28 4.32 6.92 -4.20
N VAL A 29 4.29 6.39 -2.98
CA VAL A 29 3.14 6.47 -2.07
C VAL A 29 3.60 7.07 -0.74
N GLY A 30 2.84 8.05 -0.25
CA GLY A 30 3.02 8.64 1.08
C GLY A 30 1.72 8.60 1.86
N HIS A 31 1.80 8.52 3.18
CA HIS A 31 0.63 8.62 4.04
C HIS A 31 0.94 9.41 5.32
N THR A 32 -0.10 9.93 5.92
CA THR A 32 -0.10 10.44 7.29
C THR A 32 -1.34 9.94 7.98
N THR A 33 -1.15 9.36 9.15
CA THR A 33 -2.23 8.94 10.04
C THR A 33 -2.26 9.88 11.23
N VAL A 34 -3.44 10.43 11.52
CA VAL A 34 -3.68 11.27 12.69
C VAL A 34 -4.41 10.46 13.74
N ILE A 35 -3.71 10.20 14.84
CA ILE A 35 -4.23 9.52 16.03
C ILE A 35 -4.15 10.52 17.18
N GLN A 36 -5.31 10.97 17.67
CA GLN A 36 -5.38 11.95 18.75
C GLN A 36 -6.52 11.66 19.71
N GLY A 37 -6.23 11.78 21.00
CA GLY A 37 -7.19 11.47 22.07
C GLY A 37 -7.84 10.10 21.91
N ASP A 38 -9.08 10.01 22.37
CA ASP A 38 -9.78 8.72 22.45
C ASP A 38 -10.45 8.31 21.13
N SER A 39 -10.72 9.25 20.23
CA SER A 39 -11.61 8.99 19.07
C SER A 39 -11.11 9.49 17.71
N VAL A 40 -10.06 10.31 17.62
CA VAL A 40 -9.57 10.76 16.30
C VAL A 40 -8.69 9.68 15.69
N ARG A 41 -9.16 9.05 14.62
CA ARG A 41 -8.45 8.02 13.86
C ARG A 41 -8.66 8.26 12.36
N THR A 42 -7.98 9.26 11.82
CA THR A 42 -8.13 9.72 10.42
C THR A 42 -6.77 9.87 9.74
N GLY A 43 -6.71 10.37 8.51
CA GLY A 43 -5.47 10.57 7.80
C GLY A 43 -5.66 10.90 6.34
N VAL A 44 -4.53 10.94 5.62
CA VAL A 44 -4.47 11.14 4.18
C VAL A 44 -3.44 10.20 3.58
N THR A 45 -3.73 9.67 2.40
CA THR A 45 -2.78 8.92 1.56
C THR A 45 -2.65 9.65 0.23
N VAL A 46 -1.42 9.83 -0.25
CA VAL A 46 -1.11 10.49 -1.52
C VAL A 46 -0.31 9.53 -2.39
N ILE A 47 -0.62 9.54 -3.68
CA ILE A 47 0.10 8.79 -4.72
C ILE A 47 0.70 9.82 -5.66
N LEU A 48 2.02 9.76 -5.87
CA LEU A 48 2.72 10.55 -6.88
C LEU A 48 2.85 9.67 -8.13
N PRO A 49 2.19 10.02 -9.25
CA PRO A 49 2.18 9.17 -10.46
C PRO A 49 3.53 9.14 -11.17
N HIS A 50 4.30 10.21 -11.06
CA HIS A 50 5.62 10.40 -11.65
C HIS A 50 6.43 11.37 -10.78
N GLY A 51 7.75 11.21 -10.73
CA GLY A 51 8.67 12.10 -10.04
C GLY A 51 10.10 11.94 -10.53
#